data_AF-A0A0P1IQ16-F1
#
_entry.id   AF-A0A0P1IQ16-F1
#
_cell.length_a   1.000
_cell.length_b   1.000
_cell.length_c   1.000
_cell.angle_alpha   90.00
_cell.angle_beta   90.00
_cell.angle_gamma   90.00
#
_symmetry.space_group_name_H-M   'P 1'
#
loop_
_entity.id
_entity.type
_entity.pdbx_description
1 polymer ?
#
loop_
_entity_poly.entity_id
_entity_poly.type
_entity_poly.pdbx_seq_one_letter_code
_entity_poly.pdbx_strand_id
1 'polypeptide(L)' 'MKICSIDTNRDLTAALRRVDVVWGAEPGTPNGDELDSLVDMITAYEDLIYPVPKPQNRRP' A
#
# COMPACT_ATOMS: atom_id res chain seq x y z
N MET A 1 10.58 13.99 1.25
CA MET A 1 9.83 13.74 -0.01
C MET A 1 8.50 13.14 0.37
N LYS A 2 7.39 13.65 -0.18
CA LYS A 2 6.05 13.06 0.00
C LYS A 2 5.86 12.04 -1.13
N ILE A 3 5.61 10.78 -0.77
CA ILE A 3 5.22 9.73 -1.72
C ILE A 3 3.72 9.92 -1.93
N CYS A 4 3.32 10.41 -3.12
CA CYS A 4 1.90 10.66 -3.42
C CYS A 4 1.23 9.48 -4.14
N SER A 5 2.02 8.67 -4.83
CA SER A 5 1.61 7.43 -5.51
C SER A 5 2.81 6.49 -5.61
N ILE A 6 2.55 5.18 -5.58
CA ILE A 6 3.56 4.16 -5.82
C ILE A 6 3.37 3.66 -7.25
N ASP A 7 4.21 4.14 -8.16
CA ASP A 7 4.20 3.72 -9.58
C ASP A 7 5.42 2.87 -9.94
N THR A 8 6.46 2.91 -9.11
CA THR A 8 7.70 2.16 -9.33
C THR A 8 8.08 1.32 -8.12
N ASN A 9 8.88 0.28 -8.36
CA ASN A 9 9.42 -0.56 -7.31
C ASN A 9 10.31 0.22 -6.30
N ARG A 10 10.87 1.36 -6.74
CA ARG A 10 11.64 2.25 -5.86
C ARG A 10 10.72 3.01 -4.90
N ASP A 11 9.56 3.46 -5.37
CA ASP A 11 8.53 4.08 -4.52
C ASP A 11 7.93 3.06 -3.56
N LEU A 12 7.71 1.81 -4.01
CA LEU A 12 7.28 0.72 -3.15
C LEU A 12 8.28 0.47 -2.02
N THR A 13 9.57 0.38 -2.35
CA THR A 13 10.63 0.20 -1.35
C THR A 13 10.68 1.37 -0.36
N ALA A 14 10.50 2.60 -0.84
CA ALA A 14 10.48 3.78 0.02
C ALA A 14 9.24 3.81 0.93
N ALA A 15 8.08 3.43 0.42
CA ALA A 15 6.84 3.32 1.17
C ALA A 15 6.95 2.23 2.25
N LEU A 16 7.46 1.04 1.90
CA LEU A 16 7.69 -0.06 2.86
C LEU A 16 8.64 0.36 3.98
N ARG A 17 9.75 1.04 3.66
CA ARG A 17 10.65 1.60 4.68
C ARG A 17 9.95 2.60 5.59
N ARG A 18 9.01 3.38 5.06
CA ARG A 18 8.26 4.35 5.86
C ARG A 18 7.26 3.66 6.77
N VAL A 19 6.55 2.66 6.24
CA VAL A 19 5.67 1.76 7.00
C VAL A 19 6.41 1.15 8.19
N ASP A 20 7.61 0.62 8.02
CA ASP A 20 8.45 0.09 9.12
C ASP A 20 8.72 1.14 10.23
N VAL A 21 8.87 2.42 9.86
CA VAL A 21 9.16 3.50 10.81
C VAL A 21 7.92 3.94 11.58
N VAL A 22 6.75 3.98 10.92
CA VAL A 22 5.48 4.35 11.55
C VAL A 22 4.68 3.12 12.02
N TRP A 23 5.28 1.94 11.95
CA TRP A 23 4.65 0.68 12.33
C TRP A 23 4.29 0.71 13.82
N GLY A 24 3.03 0.35 14.13
CA GLY A 24 2.52 0.42 15.50
C GLY A 24 2.16 1.83 15.98
N ALA A 25 2.11 2.83 15.10
CA ALA A 25 1.51 4.12 15.41
C ALA A 25 0.03 3.96 15.78
N GLU A 26 -0.44 4.73 16.77
CA GLU A 26 -1.84 4.70 17.16
C GLU A 26 -2.74 5.30 16.06
N PRO A 27 -3.90 4.68 15.78
CA PRO A 27 -4.87 5.22 14.84
C PRO A 27 -5.39 6.58 15.30
N GLY A 28 -5.56 7.51 14.37
CA GLY A 28 -5.94 8.90 14.66
C GLY A 28 -4.77 9.79 15.09
N THR A 29 -3.53 9.30 15.02
CA THR A 29 -2.32 10.14 15.09
C THR A 29 -1.78 10.43 13.68
N PRO A 30 -1.01 11.50 13.47
CA PRO A 30 -0.44 11.81 12.16
C PRO A 30 0.38 10.66 11.55
N ASN A 31 1.04 9.85 12.40
CA ASN A 31 1.79 8.67 11.95
C ASN A 31 0.87 7.51 11.59
N GLY A 32 -0.26 7.33 12.30
CA GLY A 32 -1.28 6.32 11.99
C GLY A 32 -2.00 6.65 10.68
N ASP A 33 -2.38 7.91 10.48
CA ASP A 33 -2.98 8.37 9.23
C ASP A 33 -2.00 8.21 8.04
N GLU A 34 -0.70 8.45 8.28
CA GLU A 34 0.35 8.20 7.29
C GLU A 34 0.49 6.70 6.99
N LEU A 35 0.43 5.84 8.01
CA LEU A 35 0.49 4.38 7.87
C LEU A 35 -0.67 3.85 7.02
N ASP A 36 -1.91 4.24 7.33
CA ASP A 36 -3.10 3.83 6.57
C ASP A 36 -2.97 4.25 5.10
N SER A 37 -2.56 5.49 4.85
CA SER A 37 -2.38 5.98 3.48
C SER A 37 -1.27 5.24 2.72
N LEU A 38 -0.17 4.88 3.39
CA LEU A 38 0.91 4.06 2.80
C LEU A 38 0.44 2.65 2.45
N VAL A 39 -0.34 2.01 3.33
CA VAL A 39 -0.88 0.66 3.09
C VAL A 39 -1.85 0.65 1.92
N ASP A 40 -2.73 1.65 1.80
CA ASP A 40 -3.64 1.82 0.67
C ASP A 40 -2.88 1.96 -0.65
N MET A 41 -1.84 2.80 -0.67
CA MET A 41 -1.00 2.99 -1.87
C MET A 41 -0.27 1.70 -2.28
N ILE A 42 0.25 0.94 -1.32
CA ILE A 42 0.94 -0.34 -1.60
C ILE A 42 -0.05 -1.33 -2.20
N THR A 43 -1.22 -1.46 -1.60
CA THR A 43 -2.28 -2.36 -2.07
C THR A 43 -2.70 -2.01 -3.50
N ALA A 44 -2.90 -0.72 -3.80
CA ALA A 44 -3.25 -0.27 -5.15
C ALA A 44 -2.15 -0.59 -6.18
N TYR A 45 -0.87 -0.43 -5.82
CA TYR A 45 0.24 -0.81 -6.69
C TYR A 45 0.29 -2.32 -6.92
N GLU A 46 0.09 -3.12 -5.88
CA GLU A 46 0.05 -4.58 -5.99
C GLU A 46 -1.11 -5.06 -6.86
N ASP A 47 -2.30 -4.46 -6.76
CA ASP A 47 -3.44 -4.78 -7.63
C ASP A 47 -3.18 -4.46 -9.11
N LEU A 48 -2.38 -3.41 -9.38
CA LEU A 48 -1.98 -3.05 -10.74
C LEU A 48 -0.92 -4.02 -11.32
N ILE A 49 0.05 -4.43 -10.51
CA ILE A 49 1.18 -5.28 -10.94
C ILE A 49 0.82 -6.77 -10.92
N TYR A 50 0.09 -7.20 -9.89
CA TYR A 50 -0.38 -8.56 -9.66
C TYR A 50 -1.90 -8.57 -9.59
N PRO A 51 -2.60 -8.34 -10.72
CA PRO A 51 -4.05 -8.40 -10.74
C PRO A 51 -4.48 -9.80 -10.28
N VAL A 52 -5.13 -9.85 -9.11
CA VAL A 52 -5.68 -11.10 -8.59
C VAL A 52 -6.62 -11.66 -9.65
N PRO A 53 -6.38 -12.88 -10.17
CA PRO A 53 -7.27 -13.45 -11.15
C PRO A 53 -8.64 -13.58 -10.49
N LYS A 54 -9.63 -12.86 -11.02
CA LYS A 54 -11.01 -12.93 -10.53
C LYS A 54 -11.37 -14.41 -10.42
N PRO A 55 -11.96 -14.88 -9.32
CA PRO A 55 -12.36 -16.28 -9.25
C PRO A 55 -13.28 -16.53 -10.45
N GLN A 56 -12.82 -17.37 -11.39
CA GLN A 56 -13.66 -17.90 -12.46
C GLN A 56 -14.65 -18.84 -11.79
N ASN A 57 -15.64 -18.29 -11.08
CA ASN A 57 -16.88 -18.98 -10.85
C ASN A 57 -17.61 -19.00 -12.21
N ARG A 58 -17.12 -19.85 -13.12
CA ARG A 58 -18.01 -20.58 -14.02
C ARG A 58 -18.90 -21.40 -13.12
N ARG A 59 -20.07 -20.88 -12.79
CA ARG A 59 -21.18 -21.76 -12.44
C ARG A 59 -21.94 -22.06 -13.74
N PRO A 60 -22.35 -23.33 -13.91
CA PRO A 60 -22.76 -23.91 -15.20
C PRO A 60 -24.00 -23.27 -15.78
#